data_AF-A0A1J8QIY1-F1
#
_entry.id   AF-A0A1J8QIY1-F1
#
_cell.length_a   1.000
_cell.length_b   1.000
_cell.length_c   1.000
_cell.angle_alpha   90.00
_cell.angle_beta   90.00
_cell.angle_gamma   90.00
#
_symmetry.space_group_name_H-M   'P 1'
#
loop_
_entity.id
_entity.type
_entity.pdbx_description
1 polymer ?
#
loop_
_entity_poly.entity_id
_entity_poly.type
_entity_poly.pdbx_seq_one_letter_code
_entity_poly.pdbx_strand_id
1 'polypeptide(L)'
;MSFVPIPYHTDTTLTSLSSSVIPMARSRREITVDIPVHVSPSVFTSQEMAVDGAHDQLHSRSAMSVVAHVDSDGLLLYVSQASYEEGTSPLSCWIPNKLITEHPEPSSDRDGPLDLFQRLVQRRILGNLGGLSAQDSMDM
;
A
#
# COMPACT_ATOMS: atom_id res chain seq x y z
N MET A 1 -2.56 20.01 -1.23
CA MET A 1 -1.78 18.81 -0.82
C MET A 1 -2.80 17.72 -0.57
N SER A 2 -2.80 16.67 -1.38
CA SER A 2 -3.78 15.59 -1.30
C SER A 2 -3.14 14.39 -0.61
N PHE A 3 -3.82 13.82 0.39
CA PHE A 3 -3.41 12.58 1.05
C PHE A 3 -4.29 11.45 0.55
N VAL A 4 -3.69 10.30 0.26
CA VAL A 4 -4.41 9.09 -0.14
C VAL A 4 -4.52 8.14 1.04
N PRO A 5 -5.72 7.64 1.37
CA PRO A 5 -5.89 6.72 2.48
C PRO A 5 -5.21 5.37 2.20
N ILE A 6 -4.53 4.85 3.22
CA ILE A 6 -4.02 3.48 3.24
C ILE A 6 -5.22 2.53 3.40
N PRO A 7 -5.31 1.46 2.59
CA PRO A 7 -6.42 0.52 2.72
C PRO A 7 -6.38 -0.18 4.07
N TYR A 8 -7.54 -0.27 4.70
CA TYR A 8 -7.73 -0.91 5.99
C TYR A 8 -8.90 -1.89 5.89
N HIS A 9 -8.72 -3.07 6.48
CA HIS A 9 -9.71 -4.14 6.51
C HIS A 9 -9.96 -4.58 7.94
N THR A 10 -11.22 -4.61 8.34
CA THR A 10 -11.66 -5.12 9.66
C THR A 10 -11.92 -6.62 9.65
N ASP A 11 -12.40 -7.15 8.52
CA ASP A 11 -12.62 -8.58 8.33
C ASP A 11 -11.30 -9.30 8.03
N THR A 12 -10.76 -9.94 9.07
CA THR A 12 -9.54 -10.76 9.03
C THR A 12 -9.83 -12.26 9.06
N THR A 13 -11.06 -12.67 8.69
CA THR A 13 -11.37 -14.09 8.51
C THR A 13 -10.45 -14.72 7.47
N LEU A 14 -10.15 -16.01 7.63
CA LEU A 14 -9.22 -16.70 6.72
C LEU A 14 -9.66 -16.62 5.26
N THR A 15 -10.97 -16.69 5.00
CA THR A 15 -11.55 -16.54 3.66
C THR A 15 -11.27 -15.15 3.09
N SER A 16 -11.61 -14.08 3.83
CA SER A 16 -11.34 -12.68 3.45
C SER A 16 -9.85 -12.42 3.19
N LEU A 17 -8.98 -12.93 4.07
CA LEU A 17 -7.54 -12.85 3.91
C LEU A 17 -7.08 -13.46 2.59
N SER A 18 -7.57 -14.67 2.26
CA SER A 18 -7.17 -15.39 1.07
C SER A 18 -7.72 -14.79 -0.23
N SER A 19 -8.97 -14.31 -0.24
CA SER A 19 -9.67 -13.91 -1.46
C SER A 19 -9.53 -12.43 -1.78
N SER A 20 -9.30 -11.57 -0.78
CA SER A 20 -9.31 -10.12 -0.96
C SER A 20 -8.04 -9.46 -0.40
N VAL A 21 -7.75 -9.63 0.89
CA VAL A 21 -6.73 -8.80 1.57
C VAL A 21 -5.32 -9.10 1.06
N ILE A 22 -4.92 -10.37 0.97
CA ILE A 22 -3.58 -10.74 0.49
C ILE A 22 -3.39 -10.35 -0.98
N PRO A 23 -4.33 -10.63 -1.92
CA PRO A 23 -4.24 -10.13 -3.30
C PRO A 23 -4.11 -8.61 -3.37
N MET A 24 -4.87 -7.86 -2.57
CA MET A 24 -4.77 -6.40 -2.52
C MET A 24 -3.42 -5.91 -1.99
N ALA A 25 -2.85 -6.60 -0.99
CA ALA A 25 -1.52 -6.29 -0.46
C ALA A 25 -0.38 -6.54 -1.48
N ARG A 26 -0.66 -7.25 -2.58
CA ARG A 26 0.26 -7.45 -3.71
C ARG A 26 -0.02 -6.51 -4.88
N SER A 27 -1.18 -5.88 -4.90
CA SER A 27 -1.63 -5.09 -6.04
C SER A 27 -0.96 -3.72 -6.07
N ARG A 28 -0.65 -3.27 -7.28
CA ARG A 28 -0.17 -1.92 -7.56
C ARG A 28 -1.34 -0.94 -7.59
N ARG A 29 -1.13 0.25 -7.06
CA ARG A 29 -2.13 1.32 -7.03
C ARG A 29 -1.73 2.46 -7.95
N GLU A 30 -2.72 3.04 -8.61
CA GLU A 30 -2.56 4.26 -9.41
C GLU A 30 -3.15 5.45 -8.65
N ILE A 31 -2.36 6.51 -8.51
CA ILE A 31 -2.73 7.72 -7.78
C ILE A 31 -2.43 8.93 -8.67
N THR A 32 -3.41 9.80 -8.84
CA THR A 32 -3.21 11.07 -9.52
C THR A 32 -2.58 12.09 -8.56
N VAL A 33 -1.45 12.67 -8.97
CA VAL A 33 -0.71 13.67 -8.18
C VAL A 33 -0.57 14.95 -9.01
N ASP A 34 -0.86 16.08 -8.39
CA ASP A 34 -0.69 17.39 -9.01
C ASP A 34 0.72 17.93 -8.77
N ILE A 35 1.49 18.04 -9.84
CA ILE A 35 2.87 18.54 -9.82
C ILE A 35 2.87 20.01 -10.24
N PRO A 36 3.35 20.95 -9.40
CA PRO A 36 3.49 22.34 -9.78
C PRO A 36 4.46 22.47 -10.98
N VAL A 37 4.01 23.13 -12.04
CA VAL A 37 4.84 23.43 -13.21
C VAL A 37 5.22 24.91 -13.18
N HIS A 38 6.52 25.19 -13.22
CA HIS A 38 6.99 26.55 -13.45
C HIS A 38 6.84 26.89 -14.94
N VAL A 39 5.81 27.67 -15.27
CA VAL A 39 5.75 28.37 -16.56
C VAL A 39 6.73 29.54 -16.49
N SER A 40 7.91 29.38 -17.09
CA SER A 40 8.81 30.50 -17.37
C SER A 40 8.16 31.38 -18.45
N PRO A 41 8.00 32.70 -18.22
CA PRO A 41 7.49 33.59 -19.25
C PRO A 41 8.59 33.78 -20.30
N SER A 42 8.57 32.97 -21.35
CA SER A 42 9.37 33.20 -22.54
C SER A 42 8.50 33.89 -23.59
N VAL A 43 9.07 34.95 -24.17
CA VAL A 43 8.59 35.80 -25.26
C VAL A 43 7.65 36.95 -24.85
N PHE A 44 8.24 38.06 -24.41
CA PHE A 44 8.06 39.30 -25.17
C PHE A 44 9.43 39.90 -25.48
N THR A 45 9.60 40.10 -26.78
CA THR A 45 10.69 40.74 -27.50
C THR A 45 11.04 42.13 -26.96
N SER A 46 12.28 42.52 -27.27
CA SER A 46 12.90 43.83 -27.12
C SER A 46 11.95 45.04 -27.09
N GLN A 47 12.36 46.01 -26.26
CA GLN A 47 11.98 47.42 -26.20
C GLN A 47 10.74 47.84 -25.40
N GLU A 48 11.04 48.78 -24.48
CA GLU A 48 10.24 49.92 -24.03
C GLU A 48 9.40 49.82 -22.75
N MET A 49 9.89 50.63 -21.79
CA MET A 49 9.27 51.19 -20.59
C MET A 49 7.73 51.32 -20.65
N ALA A 50 7.00 50.73 -19.71
CA ALA A 50 5.73 51.29 -19.24
C ALA A 50 5.22 50.67 -17.91
N VAL A 51 5.12 51.55 -16.92
CA VAL A 51 4.03 51.72 -15.93
C VAL A 51 3.84 50.67 -14.82
N ASP A 52 4.09 51.13 -13.59
CA ASP A 52 3.49 50.63 -12.35
C ASP A 52 1.95 50.67 -12.46
N GLY A 53 1.34 49.50 -12.62
CA GLY A 53 -0.10 49.33 -12.71
C GLY A 53 -0.50 47.96 -12.20
N ALA A 54 -0.98 47.93 -10.95
CA ALA A 54 -1.81 46.90 -10.33
C ALA A 54 -1.89 45.55 -11.06
N HIS A 55 -0.99 44.63 -10.73
CA HIS A 55 -1.20 43.22 -11.02
C HIS A 55 -0.97 42.43 -9.74
N ASP A 56 -2.08 42.16 -9.07
CA ASP A 56 -2.27 40.99 -8.21
C ASP A 56 -2.17 39.72 -9.09
N GLN A 57 -1.03 39.55 -9.78
CA GLN A 57 -0.62 38.30 -10.40
C GLN A 57 -0.18 37.39 -9.26
N LEU A 58 -1.15 37.00 -8.44
CA LEU A 58 -1.12 35.73 -7.73
C LEU A 58 -0.86 34.68 -8.79
N HIS A 59 0.42 34.36 -8.97
CA HIS A 59 0.97 33.25 -9.72
C HIS A 59 -0.06 32.13 -9.75
N SER A 60 -0.80 31.99 -10.86
CA SER A 60 -1.56 30.78 -11.08
C SER A 60 -0.52 29.68 -11.18
N ARG A 61 -0.31 28.99 -10.06
CA ARG A 61 0.51 27.79 -9.98
C ARG A 61 -0.20 26.78 -10.88
N SER A 62 0.17 26.80 -12.16
CA SER A 62 -0.29 25.80 -13.11
C SER A 62 0.23 24.46 -12.59
N ALA A 63 -0.67 23.54 -12.29
CA ALA A 63 -0.34 22.21 -11.82
C ALA A 63 -0.71 21.21 -12.91
N MET A 64 0.17 20.26 -13.16
CA MET A 64 -0.06 19.16 -14.07
C MET A 64 -0.40 17.92 -13.27
N SER A 65 -1.56 17.32 -13.54
CA SER A 65 -1.96 16.05 -12.93
C SER A 65 -1.25 14.90 -13.63
N VAL A 66 -0.51 14.10 -12.86
CA VAL A 66 0.25 12.92 -13.34
C VAL A 66 -0.21 11.68 -12.61
N VAL A 67 -0.37 10.56 -13.33
CA VAL A 67 -0.65 9.25 -12.72
C VAL A 67 0.66 8.64 -12.19
N ALA A 68 0.79 8.59 -10.87
CA ALA A 68 1.85 7.89 -10.18
C ALA A 68 1.40 6.46 -9.87
N HIS A 69 2.33 5.51 -9.97
CA HIS A 69 2.08 4.13 -9.60
C HIS A 69 2.83 3.78 -8.33
N VAL A 70 2.13 3.20 -7.37
CA VAL A 70 2.65 2.85 -6.04
C VAL A 70 2.51 1.36 -5.85
N ASP A 71 3.64 0.69 -5.69
CA ASP A 71 3.70 -0.72 -5.33
C ASP A 71 3.49 -0.87 -3.82
N SER A 72 2.82 -1.93 -3.40
CA SER A 72 2.66 -2.24 -1.97
C SER A 72 3.94 -2.89 -1.43
N ASP A 73 4.35 -2.53 -0.23
CA ASP A 73 5.51 -3.11 0.45
C ASP A 73 5.17 -4.35 1.28
N GLY A 74 3.89 -4.56 1.59
CA GLY A 74 3.43 -5.69 2.39
C GLY A 74 2.12 -5.43 3.14
N LEU A 75 1.89 -6.23 4.17
CA LEU A 75 0.67 -6.25 4.98
C LEU A 75 1.01 -6.05 6.47
N LEU A 76 0.37 -5.06 7.09
CA LEU A 76 0.43 -4.85 8.53
C LEU A 76 -0.85 -5.39 9.19
N LEU A 77 -0.70 -6.40 10.03
CA LEU A 77 -1.77 -6.91 10.88
C LEU A 77 -1.63 -6.30 12.26
N TYR A 78 -2.73 -5.82 12.84
CA TYR A 78 -2.71 -5.27 14.18
C TYR A 78 -4.05 -5.46 14.89
N VAL A 79 -4.02 -5.43 16.21
CA VAL A 79 -5.24 -5.46 17.03
C VAL A 79 -5.85 -4.06 17.05
N SER A 80 -7.11 -3.91 16.65
CA SER A 80 -7.79 -2.61 16.53
C SER A 80 -7.90 -1.83 17.85
N GLN A 81 -7.85 -2.53 18.99
CA GLN A 81 -7.88 -1.95 20.34
C GLN A 81 -6.49 -1.71 20.92
N ALA A 82 -5.41 -1.95 20.16
CA ALA A 82 -4.07 -1.66 20.62
C ALA A 82 -3.89 -0.15 20.77
N SER A 83 -3.37 0.27 21.93
CA SER A 83 -2.88 1.63 22.12
C SER A 83 -1.52 1.78 21.42
N TYR A 84 -1.18 3.02 21.04
CA TYR A 84 0.15 3.31 20.54
C TYR A 84 1.18 3.11 21.66
N GLU A 85 2.18 2.28 21.39
CA GLU A 85 3.33 2.04 22.26
C GLU A 85 4.60 2.26 21.41
N GLU A 86 5.58 2.94 21.99
CA GLU A 86 6.86 3.13 21.33
C GLU A 86 7.64 1.81 21.27
N GLY A 87 8.17 1.46 20.10
CA GLY A 87 8.96 0.26 19.89
C GLY A 87 8.17 -0.89 19.26
N THR A 88 8.66 -2.12 19.47
CA THR A 88 8.04 -3.32 18.91
C THR A 88 6.86 -3.76 19.78
N SER A 89 5.70 -3.98 19.15
CA SER A 89 4.49 -4.42 19.86
C SER A 89 4.07 -5.82 19.42
N PRO A 90 3.79 -6.75 20.36
CA PRO A 90 3.24 -8.07 20.03
C PRO A 90 1.81 -8.00 19.47
N LEU A 91 1.16 -6.83 19.58
CA LEU A 91 -0.19 -6.58 19.06
C LEU A 91 -0.18 -6.17 17.58
N SER A 92 1.00 -6.17 16.96
CA SER A 92 1.19 -5.86 15.55
C SER A 92 2.15 -6.86 14.89
N CYS A 93 1.94 -7.14 13.62
CA CYS A 93 2.76 -8.04 12.83
C CYS A 93 2.89 -7.50 11.42
N TRP A 94 4.13 -7.21 11.01
CA TRP A 94 4.46 -6.79 9.65
C TRP A 94 4.85 -7.99 8.79
N ILE A 95 4.22 -8.13 7.62
CA ILE A 95 4.45 -9.20 6.66
C ILE A 95 4.85 -8.54 5.32
N PRO A 96 6.15 -8.48 5.00
CA PRO A 96 6.60 -7.80 3.79
C PRO A 96 6.40 -8.66 2.53
N ASN A 97 6.26 -7.98 1.39
CA ASN A 97 6.20 -8.63 0.07
C ASN A 97 7.54 -9.22 -0.35
N LYS A 98 8.64 -8.58 0.04
CA LYS A 98 10.02 -9.00 -0.25
C LYS A 98 10.80 -9.11 1.06
N LEU A 99 11.81 -9.97 1.09
CA LEU A 99 12.73 -10.00 2.22
C LEU A 99 13.48 -8.67 2.32
N ILE A 100 13.49 -8.09 3.52
CA ILE A 100 14.33 -6.93 3.83
C ILE A 100 15.73 -7.50 4.10
N THR A 101 16.52 -7.65 3.04
CA THR A 101 17.92 -8.06 3.13
C THR A 101 18.78 -6.93 2.58
N GLU A 102 19.80 -6.52 3.33
CA GLU A 102 20.71 -5.43 2.96
C GLU A 102 21.55 -5.76 1.71
N HIS A 103 21.68 -7.06 1.39
CA HIS A 103 22.34 -7.57 0.21
C HIS A 103 21.34 -8.29 -0.71
N PRO A 104 21.07 -7.77 -1.92
CA PRO A 104 20.23 -8.45 -2.91
C PRO A 104 21.02 -9.63 -3.51
N GLU A 105 21.10 -10.73 -2.79
CA GLU A 105 21.53 -11.99 -3.37
C GLU A 105 20.44 -12.44 -4.36
N PRO A 106 20.79 -12.81 -5.62
CA PRO A 106 19.84 -13.31 -6.61
C PRO A 106 19.41 -14.73 -6.25
N SER A 107 18.75 -14.90 -5.11
CA SER A 107 18.10 -16.15 -4.75
C SER A 107 16.77 -16.23 -5.48
N SER A 108 16.84 -16.76 -6.70
CA SER A 108 15.70 -17.29 -7.42
C SER A 108 14.91 -18.24 -6.50
N ASP A 109 13.60 -18.08 -6.51
CA ASP A 109 12.62 -19.14 -6.18
C ASP A 109 12.28 -19.40 -4.71
N ARG A 110 12.63 -18.52 -3.76
CA ARG A 110 12.14 -18.63 -2.38
C ARG A 110 10.83 -17.84 -2.24
N ASP A 111 9.75 -18.54 -1.89
CA ASP A 111 8.48 -17.95 -1.44
C ASP A 111 8.75 -16.72 -0.56
N GLY A 112 8.26 -15.54 -0.97
CA GLY A 112 8.37 -14.33 -0.16
C GLY A 112 7.62 -14.47 1.17
N PRO A 113 7.87 -13.62 2.18
CA PRO A 113 7.19 -13.72 3.47
C PRO A 113 5.66 -13.68 3.35
N LEU A 114 5.13 -12.87 2.42
CA LEU A 114 3.70 -12.86 2.11
C LEU A 114 3.21 -14.16 1.41
N ASP A 115 4.05 -14.83 0.60
CA ASP A 115 3.72 -16.14 0.00
C ASP A 115 3.64 -17.24 1.06
N LEU A 116 4.61 -17.27 1.97
CA LEU A 116 4.59 -18.16 3.12
C LEU A 116 3.31 -17.95 3.95
N PHE A 117 3.00 -16.68 4.27
CA PHE A 117 1.79 -16.34 5.00
C PHE A 117 0.52 -16.81 4.27
N GLN A 118 0.40 -16.53 2.97
CA GLN A 118 -0.73 -16.98 2.16
C GLN A 118 -0.89 -18.49 2.18
N ARG A 119 0.21 -19.25 2.03
CA ARG A 119 0.19 -20.71 2.09
C ARG A 119 -0.27 -21.22 3.46
N LEU A 120 0.14 -20.57 4.54
CA LEU A 120 -0.30 -20.92 5.89
C LEU A 120 -1.80 -20.65 6.09
N VAL A 121 -2.31 -19.53 5.57
CA VAL A 121 -3.74 -19.21 5.57
C VAL A 121 -4.53 -20.28 4.80
N GLN A 122 -4.10 -20.61 3.58
CA GLN A 122 -4.74 -21.63 2.75
C GLN A 122 -4.73 -23.02 3.42
N ARG A 123 -3.57 -23.42 3.99
CA ARG A 123 -3.47 -24.67 4.75
C ARG A 123 -4.42 -24.69 5.93
N ARG A 124 -4.60 -23.56 6.62
CA ARG A 124 -5.53 -23.46 7.75
C ARG A 124 -6.99 -23.57 7.31
N ILE A 125 -7.36 -22.99 6.17
CA ILE A 125 -8.70 -23.16 5.58
C ILE A 125 -8.97 -24.63 5.28
N LEU A 126 -8.04 -25.31 4.61
CA LEU A 126 -8.16 -26.73 4.26
C LEU A 126 -8.19 -27.64 5.50
N GLY A 127 -7.33 -27.37 6.50
CA GLY A 127 -7.30 -28.13 7.75
C GLY A 127 -8.58 -27.94 8.59
N ASN A 128 -9.20 -26.77 8.53
CA ASN A 128 -10.46 -26.50 9.21
C ASN A 128 -11.65 -27.27 8.59
N LEU A 129 -11.58 -27.60 7.29
CA LEU A 129 -12.55 -28.50 6.66
C LEU A 129 -12.36 -29.97 7.05
N GLY A 130 -11.11 -30.42 7.25
CA GLY A 130 -10.81 -31.83 7.59
C GLY A 130 -11.02 -32.21 9.06
N GLY A 131 -11.08 -31.23 9.98
CA GLY A 131 -11.32 -31.47 11.41
C GLY A 131 -12.75 -31.88 11.75
N LEU A 132 -13.72 -31.57 10.87
CA LEU A 132 -15.14 -31.89 11.08
C LEU A 132 -15.51 -33.31 10.64
N SER A 133 -14.70 -33.99 9.81
CA SER A 133 -14.99 -35.35 9.32
C SER A 133 -14.48 -36.47 10.23
N ALA A 134 -13.68 -36.17 11.26
CA ALA A 134 -13.05 -37.17 12.12
C ALA A 134 -13.81 -37.48 13.42
N GLN A 135 -14.89 -36.74 13.74
CA GLN A 135 -15.66 -36.94 14.97
C GLN A 135 -16.92 -37.82 14.81
N ASP A 136 -17.37 -38.13 13.60
CA ASP A 136 -18.58 -38.96 13.35
C ASP A 136 -18.30 -40.47 13.21
N SER A 137 -17.07 -40.92 13.48
CA SER A 137 -16.65 -42.33 13.31
C SER A 137 -16.16 -42.97 14.60
N MET A 138 -16.79 -42.66 15.74
CA MET A 138 -16.49 -43.31 17.02
C MET A 138 -17.73 -43.50 17.90
N ASP A 139 -18.88 -43.78 17.29
CA ASP A 139 -20.08 -44.29 17.95
C ASP A 139 -20.68 -45.42 17.10
N MET A 140 -20.11 -46.63 17.20
CA MET A 140 -20.78 -47.91 16.93
C MET A 140 -20.11 -49.04 17.71
#